data_AF-A0AAW7Z5W8-F1
#
_entry.id   AF-A0AAW7Z5W8-F1
#
_cell.length_a   1.000
_cell.length_b   1.000
_cell.length_c   1.000
_cell.angle_alpha   90.00
_cell.angle_beta   90.00
_cell.angle_gamma   90.00
#
_symmetry.space_group_name_H-M   'P 1'
#
loop_
_entity.id
_entity.type
_entity.pdbx_description
1 polymer ?
#
loop_
_entity_poly.entity_id
_entity_poly.type
_entity_poly.pdbx_seq_one_letter_code
_entity_poly.pdbx_strand_id
1 'polypeptide(L)'
;MNNEESSIIEQASVLFSQGQYELAKALYEKAGRKYGEHLFKANVWLCNKRLAQLKNGESTVLVPAPNFTANIAHPSSSAEEQLAETQANLEKYYFEAQDLRNKLLDLQ
;
A
#
# COMPACT_ATOMS: atom_id res chain seq x y z
N MET A 1 -15.85 9.34 -16.51
CA MET A 1 -15.55 8.88 -15.15
C MET A 1 -14.55 9.86 -14.58
N ASN A 2 -14.97 10.61 -13.56
CA ASN A 2 -14.25 11.77 -13.04
C ASN A 2 -13.01 11.31 -12.26
N ASN A 3 -11.82 11.56 -12.81
CA ASN A 3 -10.51 11.32 -12.19
C ASN A 3 -10.20 12.38 -11.10
N GLU A 4 -11.15 12.67 -10.20
CA GLU A 4 -11.07 13.86 -9.33
C GLU A 4 -10.78 13.58 -7.85
N GLU A 5 -10.40 12.37 -7.45
CA GLU A 5 -9.82 12.16 -6.12
C GLU A 5 -8.51 11.39 -6.17
N SER A 6 -7.50 11.95 -6.85
CA SER A 6 -6.13 11.53 -6.55
C SER A 6 -5.86 11.79 -5.08
N SER A 7 -5.51 10.73 -4.35
CA SER A 7 -5.24 10.78 -2.92
C SER A 7 -4.19 11.86 -2.62
N ILE A 8 -4.28 12.49 -1.46
CA ILE A 8 -3.29 13.50 -0.99
C ILE A 8 -1.84 12.98 -1.10
N ILE A 9 -1.67 11.66 -0.97
CA ILE A 9 -0.38 10.97 -1.08
C ILE A 9 0.09 10.92 -2.54
N GLU A 10 -0.80 10.65 -3.49
CA GLU A 10 -0.47 10.64 -4.93
C GLU A 10 -0.07 12.04 -5.39
N GLN A 11 -0.82 13.06 -4.97
CA GLN A 11 -0.49 14.46 -5.26
C GLN A 11 0.88 14.83 -4.69
N ALA A 12 1.20 14.41 -3.46
CA ALA A 12 2.52 14.64 -2.85
C ALA A 12 3.64 13.95 -3.63
N SER A 13 3.40 12.73 -4.11
CA SER A 13 4.36 11.96 -4.91
C SER A 13 4.64 12.62 -6.27
N VAL A 14 3.59 13.10 -6.95
CA VAL A 14 3.71 13.83 -8.21
C VAL A 14 4.49 15.14 -8.03
N LEU A 15 4.17 15.92 -6.99
CA LEU A 15 4.91 17.16 -6.69
C LEU A 15 6.38 16.86 -6.36
N PHE A 16 6.65 15.76 -5.66
CA PHE A 16 8.01 15.33 -5.35
C PHE A 16 8.81 14.99 -6.61
N SER A 17 8.22 14.25 -7.56
CA SER A 17 8.90 13.88 -8.81
C SER A 17 9.14 15.08 -9.73
N GLN A 18 8.29 16.10 -9.66
CA GLN A 18 8.46 17.38 -10.35
C GLN A 18 9.50 18.31 -9.69
N GLY A 19 10.12 17.91 -8.58
CA GLY A 19 11.08 18.72 -7.84
C GLY A 19 10.44 19.82 -6.99
N GLN A 20 9.11 19.84 -6.86
CA GLN A 20 8.36 20.80 -6.04
C GLN A 20 8.35 20.36 -4.57
N TYR A 21 9.53 20.28 -3.97
CA TYR A 21 9.73 19.66 -2.66
C TYR A 21 9.02 20.37 -1.50
N GLU A 22 8.86 21.70 -1.55
CA GLU A 22 8.10 22.45 -0.53
C GLU A 22 6.61 22.07 -0.55
N LEU A 23 6.02 21.98 -1.74
CA LEU A 23 4.61 21.60 -1.90
C LEU A 23 4.38 20.14 -1.53
N ALA A 24 5.28 19.24 -1.96
CA ALA A 24 5.24 17.84 -1.59
C ALA A 24 5.33 17.63 -0.07
N LYS A 25 6.24 18.36 0.60
CA LYS A 25 6.38 18.34 2.06
C LYS A 25 5.08 18.73 2.76
N ALA A 26 4.45 19.83 2.36
CA ALA A 26 3.20 20.29 2.96
C ALA A 26 2.08 19.24 2.85
N LEU A 27 2.00 18.54 1.72
CA LEU A 27 1.04 17.44 1.52
C LEU A 27 1.37 16.22 2.37
N TYR A 28 2.64 15.84 2.50
CA TYR A 28 3.05 14.74 3.39
C TYR A 28 2.81 15.05 4.87
N GLU A 29 3.00 16.28 5.32
CA GLU A 29 2.66 16.71 6.68
C GLU A 29 1.14 16.68 6.91
N LYS A 30 0.35 17.13 5.93
CA LYS A 30 -1.12 17.05 5.98
C LYS A 30 -1.61 15.59 5.98
N ALA A 31 -0.97 14.71 5.21
CA ALA A 31 -1.24 13.27 5.25
C ALA A 31 -0.84 12.65 6.60
N GLY A 32 0.28 13.08 7.18
CA GLY A 32 0.72 12.69 8.52
C GLY A 32 -0.29 13.05 9.61
N ARG A 33 -0.88 14.25 9.55
CA ARG A 33 -1.96 14.63 10.48
C ARG A 33 -3.22 13.78 10.35
N LYS A 34 -3.51 13.25 9.15
CA LYS A 34 -4.71 12.44 8.88
C LYS A 34 -4.53 10.95 9.19
N TYR A 35 -3.37 10.39 8.84
CA TYR A 35 -3.13 8.94 8.86
C TYR A 35 -2.07 8.49 9.87
N GLY A 36 -1.32 9.44 10.44
CA GLY A 36 -0.25 9.19 11.41
C GLY A 36 1.09 9.73 10.93
N GLU A 37 1.70 10.61 11.73
CA GLU A 37 2.94 11.32 11.35
C GLU A 37 4.11 10.36 11.08
N HIS A 38 4.20 9.27 11.85
CA HIS A 38 5.28 8.28 11.72
C HIS A 38 5.34 7.65 10.33
N LEU A 39 4.20 7.52 9.63
CA LEU A 39 4.12 6.99 8.26
C LEU A 39 4.77 7.93 7.23
N PHE A 40 4.87 9.23 7.52
CA PHE A 40 5.33 10.24 6.58
C PHE A 40 6.65 10.92 6.97
N LYS A 41 7.24 10.57 8.12
CA LYS A 41 8.53 11.11 8.58
C LYS A 41 9.64 10.99 7.54
N ALA A 42 9.76 9.84 6.89
CA ALA A 42 10.78 9.60 5.86
C ALA A 42 10.57 10.52 4.64
N ASN A 43 9.32 10.70 4.20
CA ASN A 43 8.97 11.55 3.08
C ASN A 43 9.28 13.03 3.36
N VAL A 44 8.92 13.53 4.55
CA VAL A 44 9.23 14.91 4.99
C VAL A 44 10.74 15.12 5.11
N TRP A 45 11.46 14.16 5.69
CA TRP A 45 12.92 14.21 5.78
C TRP A 45 13.57 14.27 4.39
N LEU A 46 13.09 13.46 3.45
CA LEU A 46 13.60 13.43 2.08
C LEU A 46 13.39 14.77 1.36
N CYS A 47 12.21 15.39 1.52
CA CYS A 47 11.94 16.73 0.98
C CYS A 47 12.93 17.77 1.54
N ASN A 48 13.13 17.80 2.86
CA ASN A 48 14.09 18.71 3.50
C ASN A 48 15.52 18.50 2.99
N LYS A 49 15.94 17.24 2.80
CA LYS A 49 17.25 16.91 2.24
C LYS A 49 17.41 17.46 0.82
N ARG A 50 16.41 17.26 -0.04
CA ARG A 50 16.44 17.78 -1.42
C ARG A 50 16.44 19.29 -1.49
N LEU A 51 15.68 19.96 -0.63
CA LEU A 51 15.69 21.42 -0.51
C LEU A 51 17.06 21.96 -0.07
N ALA A 52 17.74 21.27 0.85
CA ALA A 52 19.09 21.64 1.25
C ALA A 52 20.11 21.46 0.12
N GLN A 53 19.99 20.40 -0.69
CA GLN A 53 20.84 20.18 -1.87
C GLN A 53 20.69 21.29 -2.91
N LEU A 54 19.44 21.70 -3.20
CA LEU A 54 19.17 22.81 -4.12
C LEU A 54 19.79 24.13 -3.66
N LYS A 55 19.76 24.40 -2.34
CA LYS A 55 20.39 25.61 -1.76
C LYS A 55 21.91 25.59 -1.87
N ASN A 56 22.53 24.40 -1.83
CA ASN A 56 23.97 24.23 -1.88
C ASN A 56 24.52 24.15 -3.33
N GLY A 57 23.67 24.30 -4.35
CA GLY A 57 24.08 24.24 -5.75
C GLY A 57 24.42 22.83 -6.24
N GLU A 58 24.16 21.79 -5.44
CA GLU A 58 24.26 20.41 -5.91
C GLU A 58 23.09 20.13 -6.85
N SER A 59 23.40 19.83 -8.11
CA SER A 59 22.40 19.36 -9.07
C SER A 59 21.76 18.09 -8.52
N THR A 60 20.48 18.18 -8.18
CA THR A 60 19.72 17.04 -7.69
C THR A 60 19.71 15.98 -8.77
N VAL A 61 20.37 14.85 -8.52
CA VAL A 61 20.24 13.63 -9.34
C VAL A 61 18.75 13.34 -9.45
N LEU A 62 18.20 13.54 -10.65
CA LEU A 62 16.85 13.14 -11.02
C LEU A 62 16.80 11.63 -10.83
N VAL A 63 16.28 11.21 -9.68
CA VAL A 63 15.95 9.80 -9.49
C VAL A 63 14.84 9.54 -10.49
N PRO A 64 14.97 8.55 -11.39
CA PRO A 64 13.88 8.16 -12.27
C PRO A 64 12.62 8.03 -11.42
N ALA A 65 11.52 8.64 -11.87
CA ALA A 65 10.26 8.53 -11.17
C ALA A 65 10.05 7.05 -10.82
N PRO A 66 9.80 6.70 -9.55
CA PRO A 66 9.43 5.33 -9.23
C PRO A 66 8.25 5.00 -10.14
N ASN A 67 8.35 3.93 -10.93
CA ASN A 67 7.20 3.41 -11.65
C ASN A 67 6.20 2.91 -10.60
N PHE A 68 5.41 3.82 -10.03
CA PHE A 68 4.32 3.49 -9.11
C PHE A 68 3.24 2.66 -9.82
N THR A 69 3.27 2.60 -11.15
CA THR A 69 2.48 1.68 -11.97
C THR A 69 2.91 0.22 -11.84
N ALA A 70 4.14 -0.07 -11.37
CA ALA A 70 4.59 -1.46 -11.17
C ALA A 70 3.94 -2.16 -9.96
N ASN A 71 3.31 -1.39 -9.06
CA ASN A 71 2.54 -1.90 -7.93
C ASN A 71 1.03 -1.61 -8.06
N ILE A 72 0.53 -1.23 -9.25
CA ILE A 72 -0.90 -1.37 -9.55
C ILE A 72 -1.17 -2.86 -9.59
N ALA A 73 -1.50 -3.40 -8.42
CA ALA A 73 -1.96 -4.74 -8.20
C ALA A 73 -1.09 -5.82 -8.88
N HIS A 74 -0.28 -6.53 -8.09
CA HIS A 74 -0.50 -7.99 -8.17
C HIS A 74 -2.01 -8.14 -8.12
N PRO A 75 -2.68 -8.73 -9.13
CA PRO A 75 -4.10 -8.97 -9.02
C PRO A 75 -4.23 -9.64 -7.66
N SER A 76 -4.92 -8.97 -6.73
CA SER A 76 -5.42 -9.64 -5.54
C SER A 76 -5.98 -10.92 -6.12
N SER A 77 -5.40 -12.08 -5.77
CA SER A 77 -6.10 -13.35 -5.92
C SER A 77 -7.55 -13.01 -5.58
N SER A 78 -8.44 -13.10 -6.59
CA SER A 78 -9.72 -12.39 -6.57
C SER A 78 -10.36 -12.60 -5.20
N ALA A 79 -11.02 -11.60 -4.61
CA ALA A 79 -11.73 -11.85 -3.35
C ALA A 79 -12.61 -13.12 -3.46
N GLU A 80 -13.09 -13.43 -4.66
CA GLU A 80 -13.78 -14.66 -5.03
C GLU A 80 -12.91 -15.93 -4.90
N GLU A 81 -11.64 -15.88 -5.28
CA GLU A 81 -10.68 -17.00 -5.16
C GLU A 81 -10.38 -17.30 -3.69
N GLN A 82 -10.15 -16.25 -2.88
CA GLN A 82 -9.97 -16.40 -1.44
C GLN A 82 -11.22 -16.95 -0.75
N LEU A 83 -12.41 -16.52 -1.20
CA LEU A 83 -13.68 -17.03 -0.71
C LEU A 83 -13.89 -18.50 -1.12
N ALA A 84 -13.57 -18.86 -2.37
CA ALA A 84 -13.68 -20.22 -2.86
C ALA A 84 -12.73 -21.17 -2.10
N GLU A 85 -11.49 -20.75 -1.87
CA GLU A 85 -10.52 -21.55 -1.09
C GLU A 85 -10.97 -21.71 0.36
N THR A 86 -11.48 -20.64 0.98
CA THR A 86 -12.02 -20.70 2.34
C THR A 86 -13.21 -21.65 2.43
N GLN A 87 -14.14 -21.59 1.47
CA GLN A 87 -15.30 -22.48 1.41
C GLN A 87 -14.88 -23.95 1.26
N ALA A 88 -13.95 -24.24 0.35
CA ALA A 88 -13.43 -25.59 0.15
C ALA A 88 -12.76 -26.17 1.42
N ASN A 89 -12.01 -25.34 2.13
CA ASN A 89 -11.38 -25.75 3.39
C ASN A 89 -12.41 -26.07 4.48
N LEU A 90 -13.46 -25.26 4.61
CA LEU A 90 -14.54 -25.52 5.58
C LEU A 90 -15.28 -26.83 5.28
N GLU A 91 -15.61 -27.08 4.01
CA GLU A 91 -16.26 -28.31 3.59
C GLU A 91 -15.40 -29.54 3.87
N LYS A 92 -14.10 -29.47 3.57
CA LYS A 92 -13.14 -30.54 3.88
C LYS A 92 -13.15 -30.87 5.37
N TYR A 93 -12.98 -29.87 6.24
CA TYR A 93 -12.93 -30.11 7.69
C TYR A 93 -14.27 -30.62 8.25
N TYR A 94 -15.40 -30.18 7.68
CA TYR A 94 -16.71 -30.71 8.04
C TYR A 94 -16.81 -32.21 7.74
N PHE A 95 -16.42 -32.64 6.54
CA PHE A 95 -16.46 -34.06 6.17
C PHE A 95 -15.51 -34.91 6.98
N GLU A 96 -14.27 -34.44 7.21
CA GLU A 96 -13.30 -35.16 8.05
C GLU A 96 -13.82 -35.34 9.49
N ALA A 97 -14.42 -34.30 10.07
CA ALA A 97 -15.02 -34.38 11.40
C ALA A 97 -16.21 -35.35 11.45
N GLN A 98 -17.06 -35.36 10.43
CA GLN A 98 -18.19 -36.26 10.35
C GLN A 98 -17.74 -37.72 10.17
N ASP A 99 -16.73 -37.98 9.35
CA ASP A 99 -16.17 -39.31 9.16
C ASP A 99 -15.52 -39.85 10.44
N LEU A 100 -14.75 -39.01 11.14
CA LEU A 100 -14.19 -39.35 12.46
C LEU A 100 -15.29 -39.65 13.48
N ARG A 101 -16.37 -38.86 13.48
CA ARG A 101 -17.52 -39.09 14.36
C ARG A 101 -18.22 -40.42 14.06
N ASN A 102 -18.40 -40.75 12.79
CA ASN A 102 -19.00 -42.03 12.39
C ASN A 102 -18.10 -43.21 12.81
N LYS A 103 -16.79 -43.12 12.58
CA LYS A 103 -15.82 -44.15 13.03
C LYS A 103 -15.83 -44.37 14.54
N LEU A 104 -15.96 -43.30 15.32
CA LEU A 104 -16.08 -43.41 16.78
C LEU A 104 -17.39 -44.11 17.19
N LEU A 105 -18.48 -43.85 16.47
CA LEU A 105 -19.76 -44.50 16.71
C LEU A 105 -19.72 -46.00 16.38
N ASP A 106 -19.03 -46.39 15.29
CA ASP A 106 -18.88 -47.79 14.89
C ASP A 106 -17.97 -48.61 15.82
N LEU A 107 -17.19 -47.94 16.68
CA LEU A 107 -16.32 -48.56 17.68
C LEU A 107 -16.99 -48.76 19.05
N GLN A 108 -18.23 -48.29 19.23
CA GLN A 108 -19.04 -48.46 20.44
C GLN A 108 -20.02 -49.64 20.31
#